data_AF-A0A1R0ZV75-F1
#
_entry.id   AF-A0A1R0ZV75-F1
#
_cell.length_a   1.000
_cell.length_b   1.000
_cell.length_c   1.000
_cell.angle_alpha   90.00
_cell.angle_beta   90.00
_cell.angle_gamma   90.00
#
_symmetry.space_group_name_H-M   'P 1'
#
loop_
_entity.id
_entity.type
_entity.pdbx_description
1 polymer ?
#
loop_
_entity_poly.entity_id
_entity_poly.type
_entity_poly.pdbx_seq_one_letter_code
_entity_poly.pdbx_strand_id
1 'polypeptide(L)'
;MEFGLSHKKFNAKRPGSLVGTITGVLEHFSSLYANVGEATEKNGIWSLRESTPICTTCNGTGTVLGDIDSSRMVATELSLKKGAVLLWAGTNCGPVVKIRELAKMIGIDFESPLVEQNKQFTDILLYGYDKEPITYVYKKREHKKYYRGCVFDLEHMRAAGTTSKGNLWAIKLFSRHGKCPNCTESLLEQERLVMGNSLSDVLRMPISESLLVVQKLRNCLDKQVLDNYCELINDLELRLSYLNKIGLKTLSAFDVRNLVNP
;
A
#
# COMPACT_ATOMS: atom_id res chain seq x y z
N MET A 1 -0.64 17.02 15.57
CA MET A 1 -1.18 16.93 14.20
C MET A 1 -2.34 15.97 14.26
N GLU A 2 -3.57 16.49 14.22
CA GLU A 2 -4.77 15.65 14.10
C GLU A 2 -4.68 14.92 12.77
N PHE A 3 -4.43 13.61 12.81
CA PHE A 3 -4.67 12.77 11.65
C PHE A 3 -6.18 12.75 11.42
N GLY A 4 -6.64 13.66 10.56
CA GLY A 4 -8.04 13.77 10.16
C GLY A 4 -8.49 12.50 9.46
N LEU A 5 -8.93 11.53 10.25
CA LEU A 5 -9.74 10.42 9.77
C LEU A 5 -10.98 11.01 9.10
N SER A 6 -11.36 10.47 7.95
CA SER A 6 -12.51 10.95 7.19
C SER A 6 -13.78 10.92 8.06
N HIS A 7 -14.18 12.08 8.58
CA HIS A 7 -15.34 12.27 9.47
C HIS A 7 -16.71 12.05 8.78
N LYS A 8 -16.75 11.43 7.60
CA LYS A 8 -18.03 11.08 6.98
C LYS A 8 -18.65 9.90 7.73
N LYS A 9 -19.60 10.22 8.62
CA LYS A 9 -20.47 9.24 9.30
C LYS A 9 -21.00 8.23 8.28
N PHE A 10 -20.81 6.95 8.58
CA PHE A 10 -21.28 5.84 7.78
C PHE A 10 -22.81 5.83 7.76
N ASN A 11 -23.39 5.58 6.59
CA ASN A 11 -24.82 5.49 6.42
C ASN A 11 -25.18 4.12 5.85
N ALA A 12 -25.73 3.22 6.67
CA ALA A 12 -26.07 1.87 6.23
C ALA A 12 -27.11 1.80 5.07
N LYS A 13 -27.91 2.87 4.86
CA LYS A 13 -28.84 2.96 3.71
C LYS A 13 -28.14 3.41 2.42
N ARG A 14 -27.02 4.13 2.54
CA ARG A 14 -26.18 4.60 1.44
C ARG A 14 -24.69 4.45 1.82
N PRO A 15 -24.20 3.20 1.92
CA PRO A 15 -22.93 2.87 2.59
C PRO A 15 -21.68 3.33 1.83
N GLY A 16 -21.83 3.86 0.61
CA GLY A 16 -20.71 4.12 -0.29
C GLY A 16 -20.21 2.84 -0.94
N SER A 17 -18.94 2.82 -1.34
CA SER A 17 -18.32 1.61 -1.90
C SER A 17 -18.03 0.59 -0.81
N LEU A 18 -18.06 -0.70 -1.18
CA LEU A 18 -17.69 -1.80 -0.27
C LEU A 18 -16.25 -1.60 0.23
N VAL A 19 -15.34 -1.25 -0.67
CA VAL A 19 -13.95 -0.92 -0.36
C VAL A 19 -13.87 0.18 0.70
N GLY A 20 -14.60 1.29 0.52
CA GLY A 20 -14.61 2.38 1.50
C GLY A 20 -15.22 1.98 2.84
N THR A 21 -16.14 1.01 2.85
CA THR A 21 -16.70 0.45 4.09
C THR A 21 -15.65 -0.31 4.88
N ILE A 22 -14.93 -1.24 4.23
CA ILE A 22 -13.84 -2.01 4.85
C ILE A 22 -12.68 -1.12 5.29
N THR A 23 -12.26 -0.17 4.44
CA THR A 23 -11.18 0.76 4.81
C THR A 23 -11.54 1.54 6.07
N GLY A 24 -12.81 1.99 6.18
CA GLY A 24 -13.29 2.63 7.40
C GLY A 24 -13.23 1.71 8.63
N VAL A 25 -13.57 0.41 8.51
CA VAL A 25 -13.43 -0.54 9.63
C VAL A 25 -11.99 -0.62 10.13
N LEU A 26 -11.02 -0.72 9.21
CA LEU A 26 -9.58 -0.75 9.55
C LEU A 26 -9.13 0.53 10.27
N GLU A 27 -9.53 1.68 9.74
CA GLU A 27 -9.22 2.99 10.32
C GLU A 27 -9.82 3.16 11.73
N HIS A 28 -11.06 2.73 11.92
CA HIS A 28 -11.76 2.84 13.21
C HIS A 28 -11.16 1.90 14.24
N PHE A 29 -10.84 0.65 13.89
CA PHE A 29 -10.10 -0.25 14.80
C PHE A 29 -8.71 0.31 15.13
N SER A 30 -7.97 0.81 14.16
CA SER A 30 -6.64 1.40 14.41
C SER A 30 -6.72 2.60 15.35
N SER A 31 -7.71 3.49 15.14
CA SER A 31 -7.96 4.62 16.02
C SER A 31 -8.40 4.19 17.42
N LEU A 32 -9.28 3.20 17.52
CA LEU A 32 -9.73 2.64 18.79
C LEU A 32 -8.54 2.08 19.59
N TYR A 33 -7.71 1.24 18.97
CA TYR A 33 -6.56 0.62 19.63
C TYR A 33 -5.44 1.61 19.96
N ALA A 34 -5.24 2.64 19.13
CA ALA A 34 -4.29 3.71 19.41
C ALA A 34 -4.69 4.53 20.65
N ASN A 35 -5.99 4.66 20.91
CA ASN A 35 -6.52 5.54 21.93
C ASN A 35 -7.01 4.83 23.20
N VAL A 36 -7.46 3.56 23.13
CA VAL A 36 -8.18 2.87 24.23
C VAL A 36 -7.33 1.82 24.96
N GLY A 37 -6.11 1.52 24.47
CA GLY A 37 -5.48 0.22 24.65
C GLY A 37 -4.52 -0.03 25.84
N GLU A 38 -4.68 0.52 27.04
CA GLU A 38 -4.02 -0.09 28.22
C GLU A 38 -4.94 -0.05 29.44
N ALA A 39 -5.77 -1.08 29.62
CA ALA A 39 -6.38 -1.26 30.92
C ALA A 39 -5.36 -1.79 31.91
N THR A 40 -5.13 -1.01 32.95
CA THR A 40 -5.04 -1.63 34.27
C THR A 40 -6.44 -2.10 34.62
N GLU A 41 -6.64 -3.42 34.71
CA GLU A 41 -7.88 -3.96 35.24
C GLU A 41 -8.09 -3.44 36.66
N LYS A 42 -9.03 -2.52 36.83
CA LYS A 42 -9.60 -2.19 38.15
C LYS A 42 -11.06 -2.60 38.10
N ASN A 43 -11.38 -3.68 38.80
CA ASN A 43 -12.74 -4.22 38.92
C ASN A 43 -13.40 -4.59 37.57
N GLY A 44 -12.63 -5.09 36.59
CA GLY A 44 -13.16 -5.48 35.27
C GLY A 44 -13.46 -4.33 34.29
N ILE A 45 -13.06 -3.09 34.63
CA ILE A 45 -13.28 -1.89 33.81
C ILE A 45 -11.95 -1.41 33.21
N TRP A 46 -11.98 -1.02 31.93
CA TRP A 46 -10.80 -0.59 31.17
C TRP A 46 -10.64 0.95 31.24
N SER A 47 -9.51 1.45 31.74
CA SER A 47 -9.16 2.88 31.83
C SER A 47 -8.02 3.27 30.88
N LEU A 48 -7.91 4.55 30.48
CA LEU A 48 -6.99 5.02 29.42
C LEU A 48 -5.56 5.34 29.93
N ARG A 49 -4.55 5.05 29.09
CA ARG A 49 -3.21 5.68 29.12
C ARG A 49 -2.97 6.52 27.87
N GLU A 50 -1.85 7.26 27.83
CA GLU A 50 -1.38 8.08 26.70
C GLU A 50 -1.44 7.33 25.36
N SER A 51 -1.69 8.06 24.27
CA SER A 51 -1.85 7.49 22.94
C SER A 51 -0.57 6.81 22.45
N THR A 52 -0.71 5.64 21.83
CA THR A 52 0.39 5.03 21.09
C THR A 52 0.38 5.54 19.66
N PRO A 53 1.51 6.05 19.15
CA PRO A 53 1.63 6.39 17.75
C PRO A 53 1.48 5.16 16.85
N ILE A 54 0.89 5.39 15.68
CA ILE A 54 0.90 4.43 14.57
C ILE A 54 2.35 4.12 14.21
N CYS A 55 2.63 2.88 13.81
CA CYS A 55 3.98 2.49 13.40
C CYS A 55 4.53 3.44 12.34
N THR A 56 5.56 4.21 12.70
CA THR A 56 6.21 5.20 11.83
C THR A 56 6.94 4.57 10.64
N THR A 57 7.31 3.29 10.75
CA THR A 57 8.00 2.55 9.68
C THR A 57 7.07 2.24 8.50
N CYS A 58 5.82 1.87 8.77
CA CYS A 58 4.85 1.49 7.74
C CYS A 58 3.68 2.49 7.64
N ASN A 59 3.63 3.52 8.48
CA ASN A 59 2.48 4.42 8.60
C ASN A 59 1.15 3.67 8.79
N GLY A 60 1.17 2.57 9.53
CA GLY A 60 -0.01 1.73 9.77
C GLY A 60 -0.45 0.86 8.58
N THR A 61 0.35 0.78 7.51
CA THR A 61 0.06 -0.14 6.39
C THR A 61 0.33 -1.61 6.76
N GLY A 62 1.19 -1.86 7.76
CA GLY A 62 1.68 -3.21 8.09
C GLY A 62 2.62 -3.79 7.03
N THR A 63 2.79 -3.11 5.90
CA THR A 63 3.62 -3.51 4.77
C THR A 63 4.64 -2.43 4.46
N VAL A 64 5.85 -2.84 4.12
CA VAL A 64 6.93 -1.95 3.68
C VAL A 64 7.33 -2.29 2.27
N LEU A 65 7.76 -1.28 1.52
CA LEU A 65 8.34 -1.48 0.19
C LEU A 65 9.79 -1.92 0.36
N GLY A 66 10.09 -3.15 -0.07
CA GLY A 66 11.45 -3.68 -0.17
C GLY A 66 12.14 -3.23 -1.45
N ASP A 67 13.06 -4.05 -1.94
CA ASP A 67 13.83 -3.78 -3.15
C ASP A 67 12.94 -3.76 -4.41
N ILE A 68 13.44 -3.13 -5.48
CA ILE A 68 12.77 -3.15 -6.79
C ILE A 68 12.82 -4.56 -7.37
N ASP A 69 11.66 -5.06 -7.78
CA ASP A 69 11.49 -6.35 -8.42
C ASP A 69 11.67 -6.24 -9.94
N SER A 70 12.91 -6.41 -10.40
CA SER A 70 13.26 -6.32 -11.81
C SER A 70 12.51 -7.32 -12.69
N SER A 71 12.10 -8.47 -12.14
CA SER A 71 11.34 -9.50 -12.86
C SER A 71 9.99 -9.02 -13.38
N ARG A 72 9.44 -7.97 -12.76
CA ARG A 72 8.13 -7.39 -13.10
C ARG A 72 8.23 -6.16 -13.99
N MET A 73 9.43 -5.73 -14.36
CA MET A 73 9.63 -4.46 -15.09
C MET A 73 9.73 -4.64 -16.60
N VAL A 74 10.02 -5.84 -17.08
CA VAL A 74 10.16 -6.14 -18.51
C VAL A 74 9.29 -7.34 -18.91
N ALA A 75 8.42 -7.14 -19.87
CA ALA A 75 7.60 -8.16 -20.51
C ALA A 75 8.29 -8.67 -21.78
N THR A 76 8.95 -9.84 -21.70
CA THR A 76 9.80 -10.36 -22.78
C THR A 76 9.02 -10.82 -24.02
N GLU A 77 7.74 -11.13 -23.86
CA GLU A 77 6.80 -11.53 -24.90
C GLU A 77 6.34 -10.34 -25.76
N LEU A 78 6.60 -9.11 -25.32
CA LEU A 78 6.30 -7.89 -26.06
C LEU A 78 7.53 -7.34 -26.76
N SER A 79 7.28 -6.54 -27.81
CA SER A 79 8.31 -5.72 -28.44
C SER A 79 8.46 -4.38 -27.73
N LEU A 80 9.58 -3.70 -27.95
CA LEU A 80 9.79 -2.35 -27.41
C LEU A 80 8.69 -1.38 -27.84
N LYS A 81 8.20 -1.48 -29.08
CA LYS A 81 7.07 -0.67 -29.56
C LYS A 81 5.78 -0.95 -28.80
N LYS A 82 5.52 -2.21 -28.46
CA LYS A 82 4.33 -2.62 -27.69
C LYS A 82 4.47 -2.35 -26.19
N GLY A 83 5.58 -1.77 -25.74
CA GLY A 83 5.78 -1.39 -24.35
C GLY A 83 6.38 -2.49 -23.49
N ALA A 84 7.33 -3.25 -24.01
CA ALA A 84 8.03 -4.29 -23.25
C ALA A 84 8.67 -3.78 -21.94
N VAL A 85 9.09 -2.52 -21.86
CA VAL A 85 9.53 -1.89 -20.60
C VAL A 85 8.31 -1.31 -19.89
N LEU A 86 7.77 -2.05 -18.93
CA LEU A 86 6.48 -1.78 -18.28
C LEU A 86 6.46 -0.46 -17.51
N LEU A 87 7.61 -0.03 -16.97
CA LEU A 87 7.73 1.28 -16.30
C LEU A 87 7.36 2.45 -17.24
N TRP A 88 7.62 2.31 -18.53
CA TRP A 88 7.44 3.37 -19.52
C TRP A 88 6.39 3.04 -20.59
N ALA A 89 5.71 1.90 -20.46
CA ALA A 89 4.72 1.43 -21.42
C ALA A 89 3.62 2.49 -21.64
N GLY A 90 3.31 2.77 -22.90
CA GLY A 90 2.29 3.76 -23.28
C GLY A 90 2.68 5.23 -23.03
N THR A 91 3.91 5.51 -22.61
CA THR A 91 4.38 6.89 -22.39
C THR A 91 5.32 7.36 -23.51
N ASN A 92 5.31 8.66 -23.82
CA ASN A 92 6.28 9.27 -24.73
C ASN A 92 7.29 10.15 -23.94
N CYS A 93 8.03 9.49 -23.05
CA CYS A 93 9.01 10.13 -22.18
C CYS A 93 10.44 10.01 -22.73
N GLY A 94 11.36 10.80 -22.20
CA GLY A 94 12.77 10.80 -22.59
C GLY A 94 13.42 9.40 -22.58
N PRO A 95 13.19 8.56 -21.54
CA PRO A 95 13.65 7.16 -21.52
C PRO A 95 13.23 6.33 -22.74
N VAL A 96 11.97 6.41 -23.19
CA VAL A 96 11.47 5.64 -24.35
C VAL A 96 12.20 6.04 -25.63
N VAL A 97 12.39 7.35 -25.85
CA VAL A 97 13.14 7.84 -27.02
C VAL A 97 14.60 7.38 -26.95
N LYS A 98 15.22 7.42 -25.77
CA LYS A 98 16.59 6.95 -25.58
C LYS A 98 16.72 5.44 -25.82
N ILE A 99 15.78 4.62 -25.33
CA ILE A 99 15.74 3.16 -25.57
C ILE A 99 15.61 2.86 -27.06
N ARG A 100 14.84 3.65 -27.81
CA ARG A 100 14.71 3.50 -29.26
C ARG A 100 16.04 3.73 -29.99
N GLU A 101 16.75 4.80 -29.65
CA GLU A 101 18.06 5.07 -30.25
C GLU A 101 19.11 4.05 -29.81
N LEU A 102 19.06 3.58 -28.56
CA LEU A 102 19.88 2.48 -28.08
C LEU A 102 19.64 1.21 -28.90
N ALA A 103 18.39 0.81 -29.11
CA ALA A 103 18.05 -0.39 -29.88
C ALA A 103 18.64 -0.35 -31.30
N LYS A 104 18.56 0.80 -31.99
CA LYS A 104 19.20 0.99 -33.30
C LYS A 104 20.72 0.85 -33.24
N MET A 105 21.35 1.44 -32.23
CA MET A 105 22.80 1.46 -32.08
C MET A 105 23.39 0.05 -31.90
N ILE A 106 22.69 -0.82 -31.18
CA ILE A 106 23.15 -2.19 -30.89
C ILE A 106 22.45 -3.27 -31.76
N GLY A 107 21.68 -2.86 -32.77
CA GLY A 107 21.07 -3.78 -33.75
C GLY A 107 19.89 -4.60 -33.23
N ILE A 108 19.15 -4.11 -32.24
CA ILE A 108 17.91 -4.75 -31.73
C ILE A 108 16.71 -4.26 -32.54
N ASP A 109 15.87 -5.20 -32.97
CA ASP A 109 14.61 -4.86 -33.64
C ASP A 109 13.58 -4.32 -32.63
N PHE A 110 13.03 -3.15 -32.95
CA PHE A 110 12.05 -2.45 -32.13
C PHE A 110 10.64 -3.05 -32.23
N GLU A 111 10.35 -3.80 -33.31
CA GLU A 111 9.05 -4.37 -33.62
C GLU A 111 8.89 -5.82 -33.14
N SER A 112 10.00 -6.56 -33.07
CA SER A 112 10.03 -7.97 -32.65
C SER A 112 9.95 -8.16 -31.12
N PRO A 113 9.33 -9.25 -30.62
CA PRO A 113 9.34 -9.60 -29.20
C PRO A 113 10.76 -9.74 -28.62
N LEU A 114 10.99 -9.29 -27.38
CA LEU A 114 12.32 -9.37 -26.76
C LEU A 114 12.83 -10.81 -26.59
N VAL A 115 11.94 -11.78 -26.42
CA VAL A 115 12.29 -13.20 -26.29
C VAL A 115 12.95 -13.77 -27.55
N GLU A 116 12.71 -13.16 -28.71
CA GLU A 116 13.32 -13.52 -30.00
C GLU A 116 14.64 -12.78 -30.25
N GLN A 117 14.99 -11.83 -29.37
CA GLN A 117 16.18 -10.99 -29.48
C GLN A 117 17.29 -11.46 -28.52
N ASN A 118 18.41 -10.74 -28.49
CA ASN A 118 19.52 -11.05 -27.59
C ASN A 118 19.08 -10.98 -26.12
N LYS A 119 19.23 -12.09 -25.38
CA LYS A 119 18.88 -12.18 -23.94
C LYS A 119 19.57 -11.13 -23.07
N GLN A 120 20.78 -10.70 -23.43
CA GLN A 120 21.50 -9.65 -22.70
C GLN A 120 20.83 -8.28 -22.80
N PHE A 121 19.96 -8.08 -23.79
CA PHE A 121 19.28 -6.80 -23.95
C PHE A 121 18.27 -6.53 -22.83
N THR A 122 17.65 -7.56 -22.25
CA THR A 122 16.80 -7.38 -21.06
C THR A 122 17.60 -6.83 -19.88
N ASP A 123 18.82 -7.32 -19.66
CA ASP A 123 19.71 -6.79 -18.62
C ASP A 123 20.09 -5.33 -18.90
N ILE A 124 20.33 -4.99 -20.17
CA ILE A 124 20.56 -3.62 -20.59
C ILE A 124 19.35 -2.73 -20.29
N LEU A 125 18.12 -3.20 -20.54
CA LEU A 125 16.89 -2.47 -20.23
C LEU A 125 16.71 -2.25 -18.72
N LEU A 126 17.08 -3.24 -17.90
CA LEU A 126 16.93 -3.18 -16.45
C LEU A 126 18.01 -2.34 -15.77
N TYR A 127 19.28 -2.59 -16.12
CA TYR A 127 20.46 -2.14 -15.40
C TYR A 127 21.32 -1.15 -16.19
N GLY A 128 20.96 -0.86 -17.44
CA GLY A 128 21.55 0.20 -18.23
C GLY A 128 22.60 -0.27 -19.24
N TYR A 129 23.13 0.72 -19.95
CA TYR A 129 24.17 0.58 -20.96
C TYR A 129 25.22 1.66 -20.74
N ASP A 130 26.42 1.23 -20.37
CA ASP A 130 27.53 2.07 -19.91
C ASP A 130 28.70 2.14 -20.91
N LYS A 131 28.68 1.34 -21.99
CA LYS A 131 29.76 1.28 -22.98
C LYS A 131 29.94 2.59 -23.74
N GLU A 132 28.84 3.23 -24.13
CA GLU A 132 28.86 4.49 -24.88
C GLU A 132 27.57 5.30 -24.63
N PRO A 133 27.66 6.63 -24.67
CA PRO A 133 26.51 7.50 -24.47
C PRO A 133 25.62 7.53 -25.70
N ILE A 134 24.30 7.51 -25.48
CA ILE A 134 23.30 7.52 -26.55
C ILE A 134 22.95 8.98 -26.88
N THR A 135 23.04 9.32 -28.16
CA THR A 135 22.53 10.59 -28.70
C THR A 135 21.05 10.43 -29.07
N TYR A 136 20.20 11.30 -28.56
CA TYR A 136 18.75 11.27 -28.83
C TYR A 136 18.15 12.67 -28.80
N VAL A 137 17.09 12.88 -29.59
CA VAL A 137 16.36 14.15 -29.63
C VAL A 137 15.06 14.02 -28.84
N TYR A 138 14.92 14.81 -27.77
CA TYR A 138 13.70 14.86 -26.98
C TYR A 138 13.26 16.32 -26.79
N LYS A 139 11.97 16.61 -27.00
CA LYS A 139 11.42 17.98 -26.94
C LYS A 139 12.24 19.01 -27.75
N LYS A 140 12.62 18.64 -28.98
CA LYS A 140 13.42 19.45 -29.93
C LYS A 140 14.82 19.82 -29.42
N ARG A 141 15.35 19.13 -28.40
CA ARG A 141 16.72 19.30 -27.91
C ARG A 141 17.48 17.99 -28.07
N GLU A 142 18.71 18.10 -28.55
CA GLU A 142 19.63 16.97 -28.57
C GLU A 142 20.20 16.73 -27.17
N HIS A 143 20.29 15.47 -26.80
CA HIS A 143 20.89 15.01 -25.56
C HIS A 143 21.86 13.88 -25.86
N LYS A 144 22.99 13.85 -25.15
CA LYS A 144 23.96 12.76 -25.19
C LYS A 144 24.16 12.24 -23.77
N LYS A 145 23.59 11.09 -23.44
CA LYS A 145 23.61 10.51 -22.08
C LYS A 145 23.65 8.99 -22.11
N TYR A 146 24.29 8.40 -21.12
CA TYR A 146 24.16 6.96 -20.85
C TYR A 146 22.72 6.58 -20.52
N TYR A 147 22.38 5.33 -20.82
CA TYR A 147 21.12 4.74 -20.36
C TYR A 147 21.36 4.07 -19.01
N ARG A 148 20.65 4.52 -17.98
CA ARG A 148 20.84 4.04 -16.62
C ARG A 148 20.16 2.69 -16.39
N GLY A 149 19.12 2.35 -17.14
CA GLY A 149 18.27 1.19 -16.84
C GLY A 149 17.06 1.59 -15.99
N CYS A 150 15.95 0.89 -16.21
CA CYS A 150 14.67 1.23 -15.56
C CYS A 150 14.67 0.96 -14.05
N VAL A 151 15.42 -0.04 -13.56
CA VAL A 151 15.56 -0.33 -12.12
C VAL A 151 16.19 0.86 -11.42
N PHE A 152 17.37 1.29 -11.89
CA PHE A 152 18.12 2.39 -11.30
C PHE A 152 17.42 3.75 -11.46
N ASP A 153 16.66 3.96 -12.55
CA ASP A 153 15.81 5.15 -12.66
C ASP A 153 14.75 5.18 -11.55
N LEU A 154 14.12 4.04 -11.26
CA LEU A 154 13.08 3.94 -10.23
C LEU A 154 13.65 4.07 -8.81
N GLU A 155 14.79 3.42 -8.54
CA GLU A 155 15.54 3.58 -7.28
C GLU A 155 15.94 5.03 -7.04
N HIS A 156 16.42 5.71 -8.07
CA HIS A 156 16.78 7.12 -7.98
C HIS A 156 15.56 8.00 -7.69
N MET A 157 14.41 7.75 -8.32
CA MET A 157 13.16 8.48 -8.02
C MET A 157 12.71 8.28 -6.58
N ARG A 158 12.88 7.06 -6.04
CA ARG A 158 12.59 6.75 -4.62
C ARG A 158 13.54 7.51 -3.69
N ALA A 159 14.85 7.41 -3.93
CA ALA A 159 15.87 8.07 -3.10
C ALA A 159 15.77 9.60 -3.13
N ALA A 160 15.37 10.18 -4.28
CA ALA A 160 15.16 11.61 -4.43
C ALA A 160 13.85 12.13 -3.79
N GLY A 161 13.02 11.26 -3.20
CA GLY A 161 11.77 11.67 -2.55
C GLY A 161 10.74 12.22 -3.53
N THR A 162 10.53 11.55 -4.67
CA THR A 162 9.58 12.00 -5.70
C THR A 162 8.17 12.22 -5.13
N THR A 163 7.53 13.33 -5.51
CA THR A 163 6.15 13.66 -5.12
C THR A 163 5.13 13.38 -6.24
N SER A 164 5.60 12.93 -7.41
CA SER A 164 4.74 12.61 -8.55
C SER A 164 3.89 11.38 -8.24
N LYS A 165 2.57 11.52 -8.37
CA LYS A 165 1.63 10.40 -8.16
C LYS A 165 1.95 9.18 -9.04
N GLY A 166 2.31 9.42 -10.30
CA GLY A 166 2.67 8.35 -11.24
C GLY A 166 3.95 7.62 -10.83
N ASN A 167 4.97 8.36 -10.38
CA ASN A 167 6.22 7.76 -9.92
C ASN A 167 6.02 7.00 -8.61
N LEU A 168 5.25 7.56 -7.66
CA LEU A 168 4.91 6.89 -6.41
C LEU A 168 4.13 5.59 -6.65
N TRP A 169 3.22 5.60 -7.63
CA TRP A 169 2.52 4.39 -8.05
C TRP A 169 3.46 3.37 -8.68
N ALA A 170 4.35 3.77 -9.58
CA ALA A 170 5.34 2.89 -10.19
C ALA A 170 6.29 2.28 -9.15
N ILE A 171 6.78 3.09 -8.20
CA ILE A 171 7.63 2.61 -7.09
C ILE A 171 6.88 1.53 -6.30
N LYS A 172 5.62 1.77 -5.93
CA LYS A 172 4.81 0.76 -5.24
C LYS A 172 4.64 -0.51 -6.09
N LEU A 173 4.25 -0.35 -7.36
CA LEU A 173 3.94 -1.48 -8.23
C LEU A 173 5.15 -2.40 -8.46
N PHE A 174 6.32 -1.81 -8.71
CA PHE A 174 7.54 -2.57 -9.03
C PHE A 174 8.42 -2.83 -7.82
N SER A 175 8.05 -2.41 -6.60
CA SER A 175 8.75 -2.84 -5.38
C SER A 175 8.19 -4.17 -4.89
N ARG A 176 9.05 -4.96 -4.24
CA ARG A 176 8.60 -6.08 -3.42
C ARG A 176 7.84 -5.55 -2.20
N HIS A 177 6.78 -6.24 -1.81
CA HIS A 177 6.06 -5.95 -0.58
C HIS A 177 6.51 -6.92 0.50
N GLY A 178 6.98 -6.37 1.62
CA GLY A 178 7.36 -7.14 2.79
C GLY A 178 6.45 -6.81 3.97
N LYS A 179 6.35 -7.72 4.93
CA LYS A 179 5.76 -7.40 6.25
C LYS A 179 6.64 -6.36 6.94
N CYS A 180 6.02 -5.41 7.64
CA CYS A 180 6.77 -4.45 8.43
C CYS A 180 7.54 -5.18 9.55
N PRO A 181 8.87 -5.07 9.63
CA PRO A 181 9.65 -5.75 10.66
C PRO A 181 9.45 -5.15 12.05
N ASN A 182 9.03 -3.88 12.12
CA ASN A 182 8.94 -3.15 13.38
C ASN A 182 7.62 -3.38 14.13
N CYS A 183 6.50 -3.47 13.40
CA CYS A 183 5.21 -3.72 14.02
C CYS A 183 4.71 -5.16 13.85
N THR A 184 5.34 -5.97 12.99
CA THR A 184 4.94 -7.36 12.72
C THR A 184 3.41 -7.51 12.58
N GLU A 185 2.79 -6.58 11.85
CA GLU A 185 1.33 -6.50 11.60
C GLU A 185 0.46 -5.94 12.74
N SER A 186 1.03 -5.54 13.88
CA SER A 186 0.34 -4.83 14.98
C SER A 186 -0.15 -3.43 14.56
N LEU A 187 0.45 -2.87 13.50
CA LEU A 187 0.19 -1.52 12.96
C LEU A 187 0.53 -0.37 13.92
N LEU A 188 0.89 -0.68 15.16
CA LEU A 188 1.26 0.25 16.22
C LEU A 188 2.74 0.10 16.57
N GLU A 189 3.36 1.13 17.17
CA GLU A 189 4.74 1.01 17.65
C GLU A 189 4.87 0.07 18.86
N GLN A 190 3.82 -0.03 19.67
CA GLN A 190 3.72 -0.98 20.78
C GLN A 190 2.37 -1.70 20.70
N GLU A 191 2.38 -3.02 20.83
CA GLU A 191 1.17 -3.83 20.79
C GLU A 191 0.32 -3.55 22.05
N ARG A 192 -0.98 -3.39 21.83
CA ARG A 192 -1.96 -3.11 22.88
C ARG A 192 -3.09 -4.10 22.80
N LEU A 193 -3.55 -4.54 23.98
CA LEU A 193 -4.67 -5.46 24.09
C LEU A 193 -5.93 -4.70 24.50
N VAL A 194 -7.03 -4.97 23.82
CA VAL A 194 -8.37 -4.51 24.20
C VAL A 194 -9.21 -5.75 24.43
N MET A 195 -9.67 -5.95 25.68
CA MET A 195 -10.37 -7.17 26.10
C MET A 195 -9.59 -8.46 25.77
N GLY A 196 -8.26 -8.41 25.94
CA GLY A 196 -7.37 -9.56 25.71
C GLY A 196 -7.03 -9.86 24.25
N ASN A 197 -7.47 -9.03 23.29
CA ASN A 197 -7.13 -9.20 21.87
C ASN A 197 -6.27 -8.04 21.39
N SER A 198 -5.28 -8.30 20.55
CA SER A 198 -4.52 -7.25 19.88
C SER A 198 -5.29 -6.68 18.68
N LEU A 199 -4.81 -5.55 18.14
CA LEU A 199 -5.35 -4.99 16.90
C LEU A 199 -5.24 -6.01 15.77
N SER A 200 -4.11 -6.72 15.67
CA SER A 200 -3.90 -7.76 14.66
C SER A 200 -4.91 -8.90 14.81
N ASP A 201 -5.18 -9.33 16.04
CA ASP A 201 -6.12 -10.41 16.32
C ASP A 201 -7.52 -10.04 15.83
N VAL A 202 -8.02 -8.87 16.23
CA VAL A 202 -9.37 -8.43 15.88
C VAL A 202 -9.54 -8.16 14.39
N LEU A 203 -8.49 -7.72 13.70
CA LEU A 203 -8.52 -7.53 12.25
C LEU A 203 -8.50 -8.85 11.47
N ARG A 204 -8.02 -9.94 12.08
CA ARG A 204 -7.97 -11.31 11.51
C ARG A 204 -9.20 -12.14 11.87
N MET A 205 -9.94 -11.74 12.90
CA MET A 205 -11.23 -12.37 13.22
C MET A 205 -12.23 -12.22 12.06
N PRO A 206 -13.13 -13.21 11.87
CA PRO A 206 -14.30 -13.04 11.03
C PRO A 206 -15.07 -11.78 11.43
N ILE A 207 -15.62 -11.05 10.45
CA ILE A 207 -16.43 -9.83 10.70
C ILE A 207 -17.53 -10.08 11.73
N SER A 208 -18.13 -11.26 11.76
CA SER A 208 -19.13 -11.62 12.78
C SER A 208 -18.56 -11.64 14.21
N GLU A 209 -17.33 -12.10 14.38
CA GLU A 209 -16.65 -12.15 15.68
C GLU A 209 -16.14 -10.77 16.09
N SER A 210 -15.54 -10.01 15.16
CA SER A 210 -15.13 -8.63 15.41
C SER A 210 -16.32 -7.74 15.82
N LEU A 211 -17.51 -7.98 15.25
CA LEU A 211 -18.75 -7.30 15.66
C LEU A 211 -19.11 -7.60 17.12
N LEU A 212 -19.01 -8.86 17.55
CA LEU A 212 -19.26 -9.25 18.94
C LEU A 212 -18.26 -8.61 19.91
N VAL A 213 -17.00 -8.49 19.50
CA VAL A 213 -15.97 -7.76 20.27
C VAL A 213 -16.41 -6.31 20.46
N VAL A 214 -16.76 -5.59 19.40
CA VAL A 214 -17.18 -4.18 19.49
C VAL A 214 -18.42 -4.00 20.38
N GLN A 215 -19.40 -4.90 20.28
CA GLN A 215 -20.61 -4.87 21.12
C GLN A 215 -20.31 -5.10 22.60
N LYS A 216 -19.37 -6.00 22.93
CA LYS A 216 -18.92 -6.24 24.30
C LYS A 216 -18.14 -5.04 24.84
N LEU A 217 -17.28 -4.45 24.02
CA LEU A 217 -16.43 -3.32 24.40
C LEU A 217 -17.25 -2.19 25.01
N ARG A 218 -18.39 -1.86 24.42
CA ARG A 218 -19.30 -0.82 24.90
C ARG A 218 -19.69 -0.98 26.37
N ASN A 219 -19.79 -2.22 26.85
CA ASN A 219 -20.17 -2.53 28.23
C ASN A 219 -18.98 -2.57 29.19
N CYS A 220 -17.75 -2.59 28.67
CA CYS A 220 -16.51 -2.71 29.45
C CYS A 220 -15.76 -1.38 29.60
N LEU A 221 -16.16 -0.33 28.87
CA LEU A 221 -15.54 1.00 28.94
C LEU A 221 -16.12 1.83 30.07
N ASP A 222 -15.27 2.61 30.74
CA ASP A 222 -15.70 3.68 31.63
C ASP A 222 -16.56 4.69 30.87
N LYS A 223 -17.56 5.27 31.55
CA LYS A 223 -18.48 6.27 31.01
C LYS A 223 -17.76 7.44 30.33
N GLN A 224 -16.68 7.96 30.91
CA GLN A 224 -15.93 9.08 30.33
C GLN A 224 -15.26 8.69 29.01
N VAL A 225 -14.75 7.46 28.92
CA VAL A 225 -14.14 6.92 27.70
C VAL A 225 -15.21 6.67 26.65
N LEU A 226 -16.33 6.07 27.06
CA LEU A 226 -17.45 5.82 26.18
C LEU A 226 -17.99 7.13 25.58
N ASP A 227 -18.14 8.19 26.37
CA ASP A 227 -18.63 9.48 25.87
C ASP A 227 -17.71 10.07 24.79
N ASN A 228 -16.39 9.94 24.96
CA ASN A 228 -15.39 10.44 23.99
C ASN A 228 -15.35 9.64 22.68
N TYR A 229 -15.58 8.32 22.74
CA TYR A 229 -15.44 7.43 21.58
C TYR A 229 -16.77 6.83 21.10
N CYS A 230 -17.91 7.25 21.65
CA CYS A 230 -19.22 6.67 21.34
C CYS A 230 -19.54 6.75 19.85
N GLU A 231 -19.22 7.88 19.19
CA GLU A 231 -19.46 8.05 17.76
C GLU A 231 -18.64 7.07 16.93
N LEU A 232 -17.36 6.89 17.27
CA LEU A 232 -16.45 5.96 16.60
C LEU A 232 -16.91 4.52 16.76
N ILE A 233 -17.27 4.12 17.99
CA ILE A 233 -17.74 2.77 18.29
C ILE A 233 -19.06 2.48 17.56
N ASN A 234 -19.99 3.44 17.55
CA ASN A 234 -21.25 3.29 16.82
C ASN A 234 -21.04 3.18 15.30
N ASP A 235 -20.13 3.99 14.72
CA ASP A 235 -19.82 3.92 13.28
C ASP A 235 -19.21 2.57 12.91
N LEU A 236 -18.27 2.09 13.73
CA LEU A 236 -17.63 0.78 13.59
C LEU A 236 -18.65 -0.37 13.67
N GLU A 237 -19.53 -0.34 14.67
CA GLU A 237 -20.60 -1.33 14.84
C GLU A 237 -21.55 -1.34 13.62
N LEU A 238 -21.93 -0.17 13.11
CA LEU A 238 -22.80 -0.03 11.93
C LEU A 238 -22.15 -0.61 10.67
N ARG A 239 -20.86 -0.35 10.45
CA ARG A 239 -20.11 -0.90 9.31
C ARG A 239 -20.01 -2.42 9.38
N LEU A 240 -19.60 -2.95 10.53
CA LEU A 240 -19.48 -4.40 10.74
C LEU A 240 -20.84 -5.09 10.59
N SER A 241 -21.91 -4.49 11.14
CA SER A 241 -23.28 -5.00 10.99
C SER A 241 -23.74 -5.02 9.53
N TYR A 242 -23.42 -3.97 8.76
CA TYR A 242 -23.70 -3.93 7.33
C TYR A 242 -22.95 -5.03 6.56
N LEU A 243 -21.63 -5.17 6.79
CA LEU A 243 -20.80 -6.19 6.15
C LEU A 243 -21.29 -7.62 6.47
N ASN A 244 -21.68 -7.86 7.72
CA ASN A 244 -22.30 -9.11 8.14
C ASN A 244 -23.63 -9.37 7.40
N LYS A 245 -24.49 -8.34 7.29
CA LYS A 245 -25.80 -8.42 6.61
C LYS A 245 -25.69 -8.75 5.12
N ILE A 246 -24.66 -8.25 4.42
CA ILE A 246 -24.45 -8.54 2.99
C ILE A 246 -23.72 -9.88 2.75
N GLY A 247 -23.42 -10.65 3.80
CA GLY A 247 -22.90 -12.01 3.69
C GLY A 247 -21.38 -12.15 3.82
N LEU A 248 -20.63 -11.09 4.14
CA LEU A 248 -19.17 -11.14 4.30
C LEU A 248 -18.72 -11.61 5.70
N LYS A 249 -19.60 -12.28 6.43
CA LYS A 249 -19.45 -12.62 7.85
C LYS A 249 -18.20 -13.44 8.19
N THR A 250 -17.74 -14.28 7.25
CA THR A 250 -16.58 -15.17 7.42
C THR A 250 -15.25 -14.53 7.01
N LEU A 251 -15.28 -13.38 6.34
CA LEU A 251 -14.04 -12.69 5.96
C LEU A 251 -13.52 -11.86 7.13
N SER A 252 -12.20 -11.72 7.21
CA SER A 252 -11.58 -10.77 8.11
C SER A 252 -11.36 -9.42 7.43
N ALA A 253 -11.24 -8.35 8.23
CA ALA A 253 -10.90 -7.03 7.70
C ALA A 253 -9.50 -7.03 7.05
N PHE A 254 -8.60 -7.90 7.55
CA PHE A 254 -7.27 -8.10 6.99
C PHE A 254 -7.30 -8.78 5.61
N ASP A 255 -8.13 -9.81 5.41
CA ASP A 255 -8.26 -10.48 4.10
C ASP A 255 -8.72 -9.50 3.03
N VAL A 256 -9.73 -8.69 3.37
CA VAL A 256 -10.26 -7.72 2.42
C VAL A 256 -9.27 -6.58 2.15
N ARG A 257 -8.44 -6.20 3.12
CA ARG A 257 -7.33 -5.25 2.91
C ARG A 257 -6.38 -5.73 1.81
N ASN A 258 -5.98 -7.00 1.84
CA ASN A 258 -5.04 -7.57 0.87
C ASN A 258 -5.66 -7.69 -0.52
N LEU A 259 -6.99 -7.87 -0.61
CA LEU A 259 -7.70 -7.87 -1.89
C LEU A 259 -7.77 -6.47 -2.52
N VAL A 260 -7.80 -5.42 -1.70
CA VAL A 260 -7.95 -4.02 -2.16
C VAL A 260 -6.60 -3.34 -2.42
N ASN A 261 -5.57 -3.67 -1.63
CA ASN A 261 -4.20 -3.19 -1.81
C ASN A 261 -3.27 -4.40 -2.00
N PRO A 262 -3.29 -5.03 -3.20
CA PRO A 262 -2.40 -6.14 -3.52
C PRO A 262 -0.92 -5.72 -3.62
#